data_AF-A0A6N7L4S2-F1
#
_entry.id   AF-A0A6N7L4S2-F1
#
_cell.length_a   1.000
_cell.length_b   1.000
_cell.length_c   1.000
_cell.angle_alpha   90.00
_cell.angle_beta   90.00
_cell.angle_gamma   90.00
#
_symmetry.space_group_name_H-M   'P 1'
#
loop_
_entity.id
_entity.type
_entity.pdbx_description
1 polymer ?
#
loop_
_entity_poly.entity_id
_entity_poly.type
_entity_poly.pdbx_seq_one_letter_code
_entity_poly.pdbx_strand_id
1 'polypeptide(L)'
;MGWTTLWEPRDAPGRSSVIRSPEEGMVLWCYCATGTGTPLLGQVCPRRQRTAMARRRCQLCGSSIDRDAKVVFIAGESEGTAAQLVREPPLHAACAAYAARVCPYLVVGSRAGALRVAEALSYQLFEERVRPSGLDPQADMLREVFPLGSSAAPRFGALENLMAVPAGTWVPFAAWFTDLAPSGSQG
;
A
#
# COMPACT_ATOMS: atom_id res chain seq x y z
N MET A 1 -3.79 -0.59 15.18
CA MET A 1 -2.72 -0.15 14.24
C MET A 1 -2.60 -1.16 13.12
N GLY A 2 -2.26 -0.72 11.91
CA GLY A 2 -2.09 -1.60 10.76
C GLY A 2 -0.82 -2.44 10.84
N TRP A 3 -0.89 -3.66 10.30
CA TRP A 3 0.25 -4.55 10.19
C TRP A 3 1.35 -3.94 9.33
N THR A 4 1.00 -3.23 8.25
CA THR A 4 1.95 -2.57 7.36
C THR A 4 2.47 -1.23 7.89
N THR A 5 1.89 -0.67 8.96
CA THR A 5 2.34 0.60 9.55
C THR A 5 3.84 0.56 9.82
N LEU A 6 4.56 1.62 9.48
CA LEU A 6 5.98 1.77 9.79
C LEU A 6 6.17 2.05 11.29
N TRP A 7 7.23 1.49 11.88
CA TRP A 7 7.56 1.70 13.29
C TRP A 7 8.99 2.23 13.39
N GLU A 8 9.15 3.35 14.08
CA GLU A 8 10.45 3.89 14.42
C GLU A 8 11.01 3.12 15.63
N PRO A 9 12.19 2.47 15.51
CA PRO A 9 12.86 1.90 16.68
C PRO A 9 13.14 2.98 17.72
N ARG A 10 13.04 2.61 19.01
CA ARG A 10 13.47 3.50 20.11
C ARG A 10 14.95 3.91 20.02
N ASP A 11 15.81 3.06 19.45
CA ASP A 11 17.26 3.16 19.65
C ASP A 11 18.12 3.25 18.37
N ALA A 12 17.54 3.50 17.18
CA ALA A 12 18.33 3.51 15.93
C ALA A 12 17.72 4.33 14.77
N PRO A 13 18.01 5.64 14.62
CA PRO A 13 17.68 6.40 13.42
C PRO A 13 18.42 5.86 12.18
N GLY A 14 17.77 5.88 11.00
CA GLY A 14 18.37 5.40 9.73
C GLY A 14 17.98 3.97 9.30
N ARG A 15 16.85 3.43 9.78
CA ARG A 15 16.50 2.00 9.73
C ARG A 15 16.01 1.44 8.38
N SER A 16 16.20 2.17 7.29
CA SER A 16 16.00 1.65 5.94
C SER A 16 17.31 1.75 5.17
N SER A 17 17.73 0.67 4.54
CA SER A 17 18.92 0.65 3.70
C SER A 17 18.59 0.04 2.34
N VAL A 18 19.39 0.37 1.34
CA VAL A 18 19.36 -0.36 0.07
C VAL A 18 20.21 -1.60 0.24
N ILE A 19 19.61 -2.78 0.05
CA ILE A 19 20.31 -4.06 0.04
C ILE A 19 20.23 -4.70 -1.34
N ARG A 20 21.13 -5.64 -1.62
CA ARG A 20 21.07 -6.46 -2.83
C ARG A 20 20.31 -7.76 -2.54
N SER A 21 19.19 -7.95 -3.23
CA SER A 21 18.41 -9.18 -3.32
C SER A 21 18.82 -9.95 -4.59
N PRO A 22 19.04 -11.27 -4.53
CA PRO A 22 19.31 -12.08 -5.72
C PRO A 22 18.19 -12.04 -6.77
N GLU A 23 16.93 -12.00 -6.31
CA GLU A 23 15.75 -12.07 -7.18
C GLU A 23 15.32 -10.68 -7.66
N GLU A 24 15.38 -9.68 -6.78
CA GLU A 24 14.79 -8.36 -7.03
C GLU A 24 15.83 -7.28 -7.38
N GLY A 25 17.12 -7.60 -7.33
CA GLY A 25 18.20 -6.63 -7.50
C GLY A 25 18.34 -5.72 -6.28
N MET A 26 18.52 -4.41 -6.48
CA MET A 26 18.56 -3.47 -5.36
C MET A 26 17.16 -3.27 -4.77
N VAL A 27 17.04 -3.26 -3.44
CA VAL A 27 15.75 -3.18 -2.74
C VAL A 27 15.86 -2.28 -1.52
N LEU A 28 14.87 -1.40 -1.30
CA LEU A 28 14.74 -0.67 -0.04
C LEU A 28 14.23 -1.62 1.04
N TRP A 29 15.07 -1.85 2.04
CA TRP A 29 14.82 -2.78 3.13
C TRP A 29 14.60 -2.03 4.43
N CYS A 30 13.40 -2.21 5.01
CA CYS A 30 13.06 -1.64 6.31
C CYS A 30 13.22 -2.70 7.41
N TYR A 31 13.98 -2.35 8.45
CA TYR A 31 14.23 -3.24 9.60
C TYR A 31 13.21 -3.08 10.74
N CYS A 32 12.10 -2.35 10.54
CA CYS A 32 11.14 -2.14 11.60
C CYS A 32 10.42 -3.45 12.03
N ALA A 33 10.04 -3.50 13.30
CA ALA A 33 9.24 -4.57 13.90
C ALA A 33 7.91 -3.99 14.40
N THR A 34 6.81 -4.68 14.10
CA THR A 34 5.48 -4.25 14.54
C THR A 34 5.41 -4.30 16.07
N GLY A 35 4.88 -3.25 16.69
CA GLY A 35 4.76 -3.16 18.15
C GLY A 35 6.06 -2.76 18.87
N THR A 36 7.16 -2.53 18.14
CA THR A 36 8.44 -2.11 18.74
C THR A 36 8.74 -0.65 18.40
N GLY A 37 8.64 0.21 19.40
CA GLY A 37 8.91 1.64 19.29
C GLY A 37 7.65 2.45 18.95
N THR A 38 7.79 3.52 18.18
CA THR A 38 6.69 4.46 17.90
C THR A 38 6.11 4.19 16.51
N PRO A 39 4.79 3.96 16.37
CA PRO A 39 4.17 3.83 15.06
C PRO A 39 4.15 5.18 14.35
N LEU A 40 4.65 5.20 13.11
CA LEU A 40 4.58 6.37 12.24
C LEU A 40 3.28 6.29 11.43
N LEU A 41 2.24 6.95 11.93
CA LEU A 41 0.92 6.97 11.29
C LEU A 41 1.00 7.59 9.90
N GLY A 42 0.29 6.99 8.94
CA GLY A 42 0.35 7.40 7.53
C GLY A 42 1.60 6.92 6.79
N GLN A 43 2.57 6.31 7.47
CA GLN A 43 3.75 5.73 6.82
C GLN A 43 3.64 4.21 6.77
N VAL A 44 3.99 3.65 5.62
CA VAL A 44 3.92 2.23 5.33
C VAL A 44 5.34 1.65 5.31
N CYS A 45 5.56 0.53 6.00
CA CYS A 45 6.81 -0.21 5.95
C CYS A 45 6.98 -0.85 4.56
N PRO A 46 7.99 -0.44 3.75
CA PRO A 46 8.12 -0.91 2.36
C PRO A 46 8.30 -2.44 2.27
N ARG A 47 9.00 -3.05 3.24
CA ARG A 47 9.13 -4.52 3.30
C ARG A 47 7.78 -5.22 3.49
N ARG A 48 6.94 -4.74 4.43
CA ARG A 48 5.62 -5.33 4.69
C ARG A 48 4.61 -4.97 3.61
N GLN A 49 4.72 -3.79 3.01
CA GLN A 49 3.97 -3.35 1.83
C GLN A 49 4.12 -4.36 0.70
N ARG A 50 5.37 -4.63 0.27
CA ARG A 50 5.66 -5.58 -0.80
C ARG A 50 5.19 -6.99 -0.44
N THR A 51 5.36 -7.39 0.82
CA THR A 51 4.85 -8.70 1.30
C THR A 51 3.33 -8.79 1.20
N ALA A 52 2.61 -7.75 1.60
CA ALA A 52 1.14 -7.71 1.53
C ALA A 52 0.65 -7.77 0.08
N MET A 53 1.27 -7.00 -0.80
CA MET A 53 0.98 -6.99 -2.23
C MET A 53 1.26 -8.35 -2.89
N ALA A 54 2.47 -8.89 -2.74
CA ALA A 54 2.89 -10.13 -3.40
C ALA A 54 2.18 -11.38 -2.85
N ARG A 55 1.84 -11.40 -1.55
CA ARG A 55 1.24 -12.56 -0.88
C ARG A 55 -0.25 -12.43 -0.60
N ARG A 56 -0.92 -11.43 -1.18
CA ARG A 56 -2.35 -11.16 -1.01
C ARG A 56 -2.74 -11.13 0.48
N ARG A 57 -2.08 -10.29 1.27
CA ARG A 57 -2.35 -10.13 2.70
C ARG A 57 -3.00 -8.78 2.98
N CYS A 58 -3.92 -8.77 3.93
CA CYS A 58 -4.58 -7.57 4.40
C CYS A 58 -3.57 -6.64 5.09
N GLN A 59 -3.48 -5.37 4.64
CA GLN A 59 -2.54 -4.42 5.23
C GLN A 59 -2.83 -4.08 6.69
N LEU A 60 -4.10 -4.20 7.12
CA LEU A 60 -4.52 -3.88 8.47
C LEU A 60 -4.21 -5.02 9.45
N CYS A 61 -4.76 -6.22 9.24
CA CYS A 61 -4.60 -7.32 10.17
C CYS A 61 -3.36 -8.20 9.89
N GLY A 62 -2.81 -8.11 8.68
CA GLY A 62 -1.66 -8.91 8.26
C GLY A 62 -2.01 -10.34 7.86
N SER A 63 -3.26 -10.79 7.96
CA SER A 63 -3.68 -12.14 7.54
C SER A 63 -3.81 -12.24 6.01
N SER A 64 -3.65 -13.45 5.47
CA SER A 64 -3.94 -13.72 4.06
C SER A 64 -5.41 -13.45 3.74
N ILE A 65 -5.68 -12.99 2.53
CA ILE A 65 -7.03 -12.90 1.96
C ILE A 65 -7.16 -14.07 0.99
N ASP A 66 -8.23 -14.85 1.11
CA ASP A 66 -8.43 -16.03 0.26
C ASP A 66 -8.48 -15.65 -1.22
N ARG A 67 -8.13 -16.61 -2.09
CA ARG A 67 -8.01 -16.37 -3.53
C ARG A 67 -9.36 -16.14 -4.21
N ASP A 68 -10.41 -16.75 -3.66
CA ASP A 68 -11.81 -16.64 -4.08
C ASP A 68 -12.55 -15.48 -3.39
N ALA A 69 -12.02 -14.96 -2.28
CA ALA A 69 -12.52 -13.74 -1.65
C ALA A 69 -12.07 -12.49 -2.40
N LYS A 70 -12.96 -11.48 -2.53
CA LYS A 70 -12.57 -10.16 -3.05
C LYS A 70 -11.58 -9.47 -2.10
N VAL A 71 -10.60 -8.79 -2.67
CA VAL A 71 -9.76 -7.82 -1.97
C VAL A 71 -10.29 -6.40 -2.19
N VAL A 72 -10.05 -5.53 -1.22
CA VAL A 72 -10.44 -4.12 -1.28
C VAL A 72 -9.20 -3.25 -1.37
N PHE A 73 -9.16 -2.37 -2.37
CA PHE A 73 -8.18 -1.30 -2.50
C PHE A 73 -8.86 0.05 -2.30
N ILE A 74 -8.21 0.93 -1.52
CA ILE A 74 -8.65 2.32 -1.32
C ILE A 74 -7.56 3.21 -1.88
N ALA A 75 -7.92 4.19 -2.71
CA ALA A 75 -6.97 5.11 -3.33
C ALA A 75 -7.54 6.53 -3.39
N GLY A 76 -6.65 7.52 -3.46
CA GLY A 76 -7.01 8.92 -3.68
C GLY A 76 -7.49 9.15 -5.12
N GLU A 77 -8.31 10.19 -5.33
CA GLU A 77 -8.83 10.54 -6.66
C GLU A 77 -7.73 10.94 -7.65
N SER A 78 -6.61 11.46 -7.16
CA SER A 78 -5.42 11.76 -7.96
C SER A 78 -4.54 10.53 -8.24
N GLU A 79 -4.66 9.45 -7.47
CA GLU A 79 -4.06 8.15 -7.77
C GLU A 79 -4.94 7.43 -8.79
N GLY A 80 -4.82 7.80 -10.06
CA GLY A 80 -5.78 7.36 -11.06
C GLY A 80 -5.56 7.87 -12.49
N THR A 81 -4.39 8.38 -12.84
CA THR A 81 -4.14 8.76 -14.24
C THR A 81 -3.88 7.51 -15.09
N ALA A 82 -4.74 7.31 -16.09
CA ALA A 82 -4.78 6.27 -17.14
C ALA A 82 -4.74 4.77 -16.73
N ALA A 83 -3.99 4.37 -15.70
CA ALA A 83 -3.72 2.97 -15.36
C ALA A 83 -4.23 2.54 -13.96
N GLN A 84 -4.78 3.45 -13.14
CA GLN A 84 -5.34 3.16 -11.81
C GLN A 84 -4.39 2.36 -10.90
N LEU A 85 -3.11 2.73 -10.93
CA LEU A 85 -2.06 2.15 -10.08
C LEU A 85 -2.24 2.59 -8.63
N VAL A 86 -2.23 1.64 -7.70
CA VAL A 86 -2.39 1.90 -6.27
C VAL A 86 -1.22 1.36 -5.46
N ARG A 87 -0.71 2.21 -4.57
CA ARG A 87 0.41 1.88 -3.67
C ARG A 87 -0.05 1.16 -2.42
N GLU A 88 -1.25 1.48 -1.94
CA GLU A 88 -1.77 0.94 -0.68
C GLU A 88 -2.13 -0.55 -0.83
N PRO A 89 -1.65 -1.45 0.05
CA PRO A 89 -1.92 -2.88 -0.11
C PRO A 89 -3.38 -3.25 0.14
N PRO A 90 -3.82 -4.43 -0.33
CA PRO A 90 -5.20 -4.84 -0.23
C PRO A 90 -5.67 -5.01 1.22
N LEU A 91 -6.98 -4.96 1.41
CA LEU A 91 -7.68 -5.16 2.67
C LEU A 91 -8.76 -6.23 2.52
N HIS A 92 -9.11 -6.91 3.62
CA HIS A 92 -10.44 -7.53 3.73
C HIS A 92 -11.51 -6.44 3.74
N ALA A 93 -12.71 -6.70 3.23
CA ALA A 93 -13.82 -5.74 3.27
C ALA A 93 -14.12 -5.24 4.69
N ALA A 94 -14.19 -6.14 5.68
CA ALA A 94 -14.40 -5.78 7.08
C ALA A 94 -13.24 -4.93 7.65
N CYS A 95 -12.00 -5.22 7.27
CA CYS A 95 -10.84 -4.43 7.68
C CYS A 95 -10.84 -3.03 7.05
N ALA A 96 -11.23 -2.91 5.78
CA ALA A 96 -11.39 -1.63 5.11
C ALA A 96 -12.51 -0.80 5.75
N ALA A 97 -13.66 -1.42 6.05
CA ALA A 97 -14.76 -0.76 6.75
C ALA A 97 -14.38 -0.29 8.16
N TYR A 98 -13.60 -1.09 8.90
CA TYR A 98 -13.05 -0.65 10.18
C TYR A 98 -12.09 0.53 10.02
N ALA A 99 -11.13 0.44 9.09
CA ALA A 99 -10.15 1.49 8.83
C ALA A 99 -10.83 2.81 8.44
N ALA A 100 -11.90 2.76 7.65
CA ALA A 100 -12.75 3.89 7.29
C ALA A 100 -13.28 4.68 8.49
N ARG A 101 -13.56 3.99 9.60
CA ARG A 101 -14.15 4.59 10.81
C ARG A 101 -13.10 5.18 11.74
N VAL A 102 -11.88 4.64 11.74
CA VAL A 102 -10.86 4.96 12.75
C VAL A 102 -9.65 5.69 12.22
N CYS A 103 -9.38 5.64 10.91
CA CYS A 103 -8.21 6.28 10.32
C CYS A 103 -8.53 7.75 9.98
N PRO A 104 -7.86 8.73 10.61
CA PRO A 104 -8.13 10.15 10.34
C PRO A 104 -7.98 10.53 8.87
N TYR A 105 -6.96 9.96 8.19
CA TYR A 105 -6.74 10.20 6.76
C TYR A 105 -7.90 9.72 5.89
N LEU A 106 -8.43 8.52 6.16
CA LEU A 106 -9.56 7.97 5.40
C LEU A 106 -10.85 8.72 5.72
N VAL A 107 -11.08 9.10 6.98
CA VAL A 107 -12.25 9.88 7.38
C VAL A 107 -12.25 11.24 6.68
N VAL A 108 -11.13 11.96 6.69
CA VAL A 108 -11.00 13.26 6.04
C VAL A 108 -11.12 13.13 4.52
N GLY A 109 -10.39 12.19 3.90
CA GLY A 109 -10.44 11.96 2.46
C GLY A 109 -11.83 11.55 1.98
N SER A 110 -12.53 10.68 2.73
CA SER A 110 -13.89 10.27 2.42
C SER A 110 -14.88 11.44 2.50
N ARG A 111 -14.76 12.31 3.51
CA ARG A 111 -15.63 13.50 3.63
C ARG A 111 -15.39 14.51 2.52
N ALA A 112 -14.16 14.60 2.04
CA ALA A 112 -13.79 15.45 0.90
C ALA A 112 -14.19 14.85 -0.46
N GLY A 113 -14.74 13.63 -0.50
CA GLY A 113 -15.06 12.93 -1.76
C GLY A 113 -13.84 12.46 -2.55
N ALA A 114 -12.64 12.58 -1.98
CA ALA A 114 -11.37 12.38 -2.67
C ALA A 114 -10.89 10.91 -2.67
N LEU A 115 -11.73 9.96 -2.27
CA LEU A 115 -11.38 8.54 -2.17
C LEU A 115 -12.26 7.68 -3.07
N ARG A 116 -11.64 6.68 -3.67
CA ARG A 116 -12.29 5.63 -4.45
C ARG A 116 -11.95 4.26 -3.90
N VAL A 117 -12.82 3.30 -4.17
CA VAL A 117 -12.65 1.90 -3.79
C VAL A 117 -12.77 1.01 -5.00
N ALA A 118 -11.87 0.04 -5.10
CA ALA A 118 -12.03 -1.10 -6.00
C ALA A 118 -12.12 -2.38 -5.17
N GLU A 119 -13.17 -3.15 -5.41
CA GLU A 119 -13.20 -4.55 -5.01
C GLU A 119 -12.81 -5.43 -6.19
N ALA A 120 -11.88 -6.36 -5.98
CA ALA A 120 -11.40 -7.21 -7.07
C ALA A 120 -11.09 -8.63 -6.61
N LEU A 121 -11.32 -9.61 -7.49
CA LEU A 121 -10.85 -10.99 -7.27
C LEU A 121 -9.36 -11.15 -7.60
N SER A 122 -8.81 -10.30 -8.47
CA SER A 122 -7.41 -10.32 -8.88
C SER A 122 -6.89 -8.91 -9.10
N TYR A 123 -5.57 -8.78 -9.10
CA TYR A 123 -4.88 -7.53 -9.42
C TYR A 123 -3.54 -7.87 -10.06
N GLN A 124 -3.08 -6.99 -10.94
CA GLN A 124 -1.74 -7.07 -11.52
C GLN A 124 -0.76 -6.28 -10.66
N LEU A 125 0.50 -6.68 -10.66
CA LEU A 125 1.55 -6.04 -9.87
C LEU A 125 2.58 -5.36 -10.78
N PHE A 126 3.10 -4.26 -10.28
CA PHE A 126 4.14 -3.45 -10.88
C PHE A 126 5.19 -3.10 -9.82
N GLU A 127 6.41 -2.85 -10.25
CA GLU A 127 7.52 -2.45 -9.40
C GLU A 127 7.66 -0.93 -9.41
N GLU A 128 7.56 -0.27 -8.27
CA GLU A 128 8.01 1.11 -8.12
C GLU A 128 9.49 1.10 -7.72
N ARG A 129 10.34 1.56 -8.64
CA ARG A 129 11.78 1.65 -8.44
C ARG A 129 12.17 3.10 -8.19
N VAL A 130 13.15 3.32 -7.32
CA VAL A 130 13.64 4.64 -6.94
C VAL A 130 15.15 4.78 -7.05
N ARG A 131 15.61 5.95 -7.45
CA ARG A 131 17.03 6.32 -7.51
C ARG A 131 17.21 7.82 -7.22
N PRO A 132 18.37 8.25 -6.72
CA PRO A 132 18.68 9.68 -6.64
C PRO A 132 18.59 10.35 -8.02
N SER A 133 18.04 11.57 -8.09
CA SER A 133 17.97 12.36 -9.32
C SER A 133 19.31 13.01 -9.70
N GLY A 134 20.23 13.12 -8.74
CA GLY A 134 21.53 13.77 -8.87
C GLY A 134 22.52 13.31 -7.81
N LEU A 135 23.55 14.13 -7.57
CA LEU A 135 24.64 13.81 -6.64
C LEU A 135 24.28 14.03 -5.16
N ASP A 136 23.22 14.79 -4.88
CA ASP A 136 22.65 14.90 -3.54
C ASP A 136 21.66 13.74 -3.32
N PRO A 137 22.01 12.74 -2.49
CA PRO A 137 21.15 11.57 -2.27
C PRO A 137 19.90 11.90 -1.45
N GLN A 138 19.80 13.10 -0.87
CA GLN A 138 18.69 13.51 -0.01
C GLN A 138 17.73 14.51 -0.68
N ALA A 139 18.16 15.22 -1.71
CA ALA A 139 17.38 16.34 -2.24
C ALA A 139 16.24 15.93 -3.19
N ASP A 140 16.40 14.86 -3.99
CA ASP A 140 15.38 14.44 -4.96
C ASP A 140 15.51 12.97 -5.37
N MET A 141 14.40 12.22 -5.29
CA MET A 141 14.33 10.81 -5.71
C MET A 141 13.48 10.68 -6.96
N LEU A 142 14.08 10.18 -8.05
CA LEU A 142 13.32 9.76 -9.23
C LEU A 142 12.62 8.45 -8.95
N ARG A 143 11.35 8.37 -9.37
CA ARG A 143 10.48 7.20 -9.22
C ARG A 143 9.99 6.77 -10.59
N GLU A 144 10.08 5.49 -10.89
CA GLU A 144 9.54 4.93 -12.13
C GLU A 144 8.85 3.59 -11.85
N VAL A 145 7.77 3.32 -12.59
CA VAL A 145 6.95 2.12 -12.42
C VAL A 145 7.18 1.18 -13.60
N PHE A 146 7.48 -0.09 -13.29
CA PHE A 146 7.74 -1.12 -14.29
C PHE A 146 6.76 -2.29 -14.14
N PRO A 147 6.39 -3.00 -15.21
CA PRO A 147 5.73 -4.30 -15.08
C PRO A 147 6.56 -5.23 -14.18
N LEU A 148 5.90 -5.99 -13.31
CA LEU A 148 6.59 -6.95 -12.43
C LEU A 148 7.41 -7.94 -13.25
N GLY A 149 8.69 -8.12 -12.89
CA GLY A 149 9.61 -9.00 -13.61
C GLY A 149 10.23 -8.39 -14.88
N SER A 150 10.02 -7.09 -15.13
CA SER A 150 10.71 -6.39 -16.21
C SER A 150 12.23 -6.43 -16.02
N SER A 151 12.96 -6.86 -17.06
CA SER A 151 14.43 -6.89 -17.05
C SER A 151 15.08 -5.50 -17.00
N ALA A 152 14.32 -4.44 -17.30
CA ALA A 152 14.78 -3.06 -17.20
C ALA A 152 14.70 -2.52 -15.76
N ALA A 153 13.76 -3.00 -14.96
CA ALA A 153 13.46 -2.43 -13.63
C ALA A 153 14.66 -2.44 -12.67
N PRO A 154 15.45 -3.53 -12.54
CA PRO A 154 16.61 -3.55 -11.66
C PRO A 154 17.73 -2.58 -12.06
N ARG A 155 17.75 -2.12 -13.31
CA ARG A 155 18.75 -1.16 -13.82
C ARG A 155 18.38 0.28 -13.47
N PHE A 156 17.12 0.56 -13.17
CA PHE A 156 16.69 1.89 -12.77
C PHE A 156 17.17 2.23 -11.37
N GLY A 157 16.86 1.38 -10.38
CA GLY A 157 17.19 1.68 -8.99
C GLY A 157 16.68 0.64 -8.00
N ALA A 158 16.59 1.06 -6.73
CA ALA A 158 16.11 0.21 -5.65
C ALA A 158 14.59 0.01 -5.75
N LEU A 159 14.12 -1.22 -5.60
CA LEU A 159 12.71 -1.54 -5.44
C LEU A 159 12.21 -0.99 -4.10
N GLU A 160 11.32 -0.01 -4.12
CA GLU A 160 10.73 0.55 -2.92
C GLU A 160 9.41 -0.12 -2.59
N ASN A 161 8.46 -0.08 -3.51
CA ASN A 161 7.11 -0.62 -3.32
C ASN A 161 6.68 -1.48 -4.50
N LEU A 162 5.64 -2.28 -4.28
CA LEU A 162 4.85 -2.85 -5.35
C LEU A 162 3.59 -2.01 -5.53
N MET A 163 3.23 -1.71 -6.78
CA MET A 163 1.97 -1.05 -7.14
C MET A 163 1.00 -2.10 -7.67
N ALA A 164 -0.28 -1.93 -7.44
CA ALA A 164 -1.31 -2.83 -7.93
C ALA A 164 -2.23 -2.15 -8.95
N VAL A 165 -2.74 -2.92 -9.91
CA VAL A 165 -3.87 -2.53 -10.75
C VAL A 165 -4.98 -3.55 -10.52
N PRO A 166 -6.04 -3.21 -9.74
CA PRO A 166 -7.14 -4.12 -9.47
C PRO A 166 -7.98 -4.42 -10.71
N ALA A 167 -8.37 -5.67 -10.91
CA ALA A 167 -9.24 -6.09 -12.02
C ALA A 167 -10.74 -5.84 -11.71
N GLY A 168 -11.07 -4.65 -11.20
CA GLY A 168 -12.41 -4.31 -10.72
C GLY A 168 -12.81 -2.87 -11.03
N THR A 169 -14.09 -2.56 -10.88
CA THR A 169 -14.62 -1.21 -11.09
C THR A 169 -14.33 -0.34 -9.87
N TRP A 170 -13.83 0.87 -10.13
CA TRP A 170 -13.64 1.88 -9.11
C TRP A 170 -14.93 2.65 -8.85
N VAL A 171 -15.44 2.57 -7.63
CA VAL A 171 -16.61 3.32 -7.18
C VAL A 171 -16.20 4.41 -6.17
N PRO A 172 -16.98 5.50 -6.03
CA PRO A 172 -16.76 6.45 -4.94
C PRO A 172 -16.80 5.76 -3.59
N PHE A 173 -15.88 6.13 -2.69
CA PHE A 173 -15.76 5.51 -1.37
C PHE A 173 -17.06 5.54 -0.57
N ALA A 174 -17.76 6.69 -0.59
CA ALA A 174 -19.01 6.86 0.13
C ALA A 174 -20.09 5.86 -0.31
N ALA A 175 -20.20 5.59 -1.61
CA ALA A 175 -21.17 4.64 -2.15
C ALA A 175 -20.86 3.22 -1.66
N TRP A 176 -19.60 2.78 -1.79
CA TRP A 176 -19.16 1.46 -1.32
C TRP A 176 -19.35 1.29 0.20
N PHE A 177 -19.06 2.33 0.98
CA PHE A 177 -19.15 2.25 2.43
C PHE A 177 -20.60 2.14 2.93
N THR A 178 -21.54 2.82 2.27
CA THR A 178 -22.98 2.69 2.56
C THR A 178 -23.46 1.26 2.30
N ASP A 179 -23.05 0.62 1.21
CA ASP A 179 -23.45 -0.76 0.87
C ASP A 179 -22.93 -1.80 1.90
N LEU A 180 -21.78 -1.53 2.53
CA LEU A 180 -21.20 -2.38 3.58
C LEU A 180 -21.78 -2.17 4.97
N ALA A 181 -22.51 -1.08 5.18
CA ALA A 181 -23.33 -0.89 6.35
C ALA A 181 -24.75 -1.29 5.99
N PRO A 182 -25.11 -2.60 5.92
CA PRO A 182 -26.51 -2.94 5.83
C PRO A 182 -27.17 -2.26 7.02
N SER A 183 -28.14 -1.40 6.69
CA SER A 183 -28.94 -0.60 7.62
C SER A 183 -29.04 -1.32 8.95
N GLY A 184 -28.27 -0.84 9.93
CA GLY A 184 -28.29 -1.40 11.27
C GLY A 184 -29.75 -1.50 11.68
N SER A 185 -30.18 -2.71 11.99
CA SER A 185 -31.42 -2.94 12.71
C SER A 185 -31.41 -1.99 13.90
N GLN A 186 -32.31 -1.02 13.87
CA GLN A 186 -32.73 -0.32 15.06
C GLN A 186 -33.27 -1.41 16.00
N GLY A 187 -32.51 -1.68 17.06
CA GLY A 187 -32.86 -2.57 18.15
C GLY A 187 -32.48 -1.87 19.44
#